data_AF-A0A919XPN3-F1
#
_entry.id   AF-A0A919XPN3-F1
#
_cell.length_a   1.000
_cell.length_b   1.000
_cell.length_c   1.000
_cell.angle_alpha   90.00
_cell.angle_beta   90.00
_cell.angle_gamma   90.00
#
_symmetry.space_group_name_H-M   'P 1'
#
loop_
_entity.id
_entity.type
_entity.pdbx_description
1 polymer ?
#
loop_
_entity_poly.entity_id
_entity_poly.type
_entity_poly.pdbx_seq_one_letter_code
_entity_poly.pdbx_strand_id
1 'polypeptide(L)'
;MDQKLQNEPEQLNNCRYLLDVDDNHIAVNDNAILDRDNPVRSELTFQLLNPDRVHQIVFNNPQMLTAETILKRLQNREPVTDTSYIRFFFPYGTDVGDFIDPERGKLITFETESGDWSVAEGVVEDRHISFVISCYNQKIIQTLFSVYFKCRNIQSYAPVGLTYAYAEIKNVAGIEDVIKVFPIQKKPAVPQIQRFISDKTTSGGSGKLRLNWRISGAKEGQMTPGEIDIFRLPAPGVDVAVNRNMEYRLSIKGNALETDAFVNLYVQPPNILQLDYDPATRQAIWRTQYSEALRLTVGTAFSFVNESGAMEIQMPAKPQIVLRAQGLLYTEFVALNLLGLTLDKAQFFRSRIRVYPQYIHSKWIWKTKDAKEVEFLFTEDGSVWHKASTVSSGEFEYVSEKPLLGAKLVCTISDGTRYPVLLLEGEVV
;
A
#
# COMPACT_ATOMS: atom_id res chain seq x y z
N MET A 1 -36.95 59.75 13.77
CA MET A 1 -36.07 58.62 14.11
C MET A 1 -36.40 57.55 13.08
N ASP A 2 -35.78 57.66 11.90
CA ASP A 2 -36.17 56.87 10.72
C ASP A 2 -35.49 55.49 10.71
N GLN A 3 -36.32 54.45 10.74
CA GLN A 3 -35.97 53.04 10.59
C GLN A 3 -35.61 52.70 9.12
N LYS A 4 -34.62 53.38 8.56
CA LYS A 4 -34.13 53.12 7.18
C LYS A 4 -32.60 52.97 7.08
N LEU A 5 -31.98 52.46 8.14
CA LEU A 5 -30.52 52.21 8.20
C LEU A 5 -30.15 50.78 8.62
N GLN A 6 -31.07 49.82 8.49
CA GLN A 6 -30.77 48.40 8.73
C GLN A 6 -31.10 47.59 7.48
N ASN A 7 -30.06 47.05 6.85
CA ASN A 7 -30.01 46.03 5.78
C ASN A 7 -29.23 46.46 4.53
N GLU A 8 -28.10 47.14 4.68
CA GLU A 8 -26.98 46.85 3.77
C GLU A 8 -26.10 45.81 4.48
N PRO A 9 -25.96 44.58 3.95
CA PRO A 9 -24.95 43.67 4.46
C PRO A 9 -23.60 44.35 4.23
N GLU A 10 -22.84 44.57 5.31
CA GLU A 10 -21.45 45.01 5.21
C GLU A 10 -20.73 44.10 4.21
N GLN A 11 -20.46 44.62 3.00
CA GLN A 11 -19.54 44.01 2.05
C GLN A 11 -18.14 44.17 2.64
N LEU A 12 -17.80 43.26 3.55
CA LEU A 12 -16.49 43.20 4.18
C LEU A 12 -15.48 42.65 3.19
N ASN A 13 -14.35 43.35 3.09
CA ASN A 13 -13.11 43.06 2.35
C ASN A 13 -12.41 41.76 2.88
N ASN A 14 -13.17 40.68 3.06
CA ASN A 14 -12.85 39.49 3.87
C ASN A 14 -12.09 38.38 3.13
N CYS A 15 -11.82 38.54 1.84
CA CYS A 15 -11.32 37.47 0.99
C CYS A 15 -9.89 37.00 1.29
N ARG A 16 -9.12 37.75 2.09
CA ARG A 16 -7.71 37.42 2.39
C ARG A 16 -7.56 36.11 3.20
N TYR A 17 -8.57 35.69 3.96
CA TYR A 17 -8.50 34.52 4.84
C TYR A 17 -9.36 33.32 4.39
N LEU A 18 -10.03 33.42 3.23
CA LEU A 18 -11.00 32.40 2.82
C LEU A 18 -10.34 31.19 2.19
N LEU A 19 -9.36 31.36 1.31
CA LEU A 19 -8.72 30.24 0.60
C LEU A 19 -7.25 30.20 0.93
N ASP A 20 -6.69 29.13 1.48
CA ASP A 20 -5.24 29.00 1.71
C ASP A 20 -4.64 27.80 0.97
N VAL A 21 -3.31 27.75 0.89
CA VAL A 21 -2.57 26.60 0.35
C VAL A 21 -1.74 25.97 1.46
N ASP A 22 -1.96 24.68 1.72
CA ASP A 22 -1.40 23.99 2.90
C ASP A 22 0.13 23.83 2.82
N ASP A 23 0.64 23.29 1.71
CA ASP A 23 2.05 23.31 1.35
C ASP A 23 2.21 24.10 0.05
N ASN A 24 2.92 25.23 0.12
CA ASN A 24 3.13 26.10 -1.03
C ASN A 24 4.40 25.75 -1.83
N HIS A 25 4.88 24.53 -1.74
CA HIS A 25 6.06 24.06 -2.46
C HIS A 25 5.72 23.08 -3.58
N ILE A 26 6.46 23.17 -4.69
CA ILE A 26 6.48 22.12 -5.71
C ILE A 26 7.91 21.74 -6.06
N ALA A 27 8.09 20.49 -6.48
CA ALA A 27 9.36 19.97 -6.97
C ALA A 27 9.56 20.32 -8.45
N VAL A 28 10.76 20.77 -8.78
CA VAL A 28 11.24 20.98 -10.13
C VAL A 28 12.13 19.81 -10.53
N ASN A 29 11.66 19.04 -11.49
CA ASN A 29 12.41 17.94 -12.09
C ASN A 29 13.46 18.49 -13.05
N ASP A 30 14.57 17.78 -13.17
CA ASP A 30 15.56 18.05 -14.20
C ASP A 30 15.10 17.42 -15.53
N ASN A 31 15.37 18.07 -16.66
CA ASN A 31 15.03 17.55 -17.98
C ASN A 31 15.62 16.16 -18.26
N ALA A 32 16.77 15.80 -17.68
CA ALA A 32 17.36 14.47 -17.82
C ALA A 32 16.49 13.33 -17.22
N ILE A 33 15.49 13.66 -16.40
CA ILE A 33 14.53 12.73 -15.79
C ILE A 33 13.40 12.38 -16.79
N LEU A 34 13.11 13.27 -17.76
CA LEU A 34 12.09 13.04 -18.79
C LEU A 34 12.36 11.77 -19.59
N ASP A 35 13.62 11.57 -19.97
CA ASP A 35 14.06 10.43 -20.78
C ASP A 35 13.89 9.07 -20.07
N ARG A 36 13.69 9.09 -18.75
CA ARG A 36 13.66 7.91 -17.88
C ARG A 36 12.30 7.66 -17.24
N ASP A 37 11.32 8.53 -17.49
CA ASP A 37 9.95 8.49 -16.97
C ASP A 37 9.86 8.23 -15.44
N ASN A 38 10.71 8.91 -14.67
CA ASN A 38 10.74 8.82 -13.20
C ASN A 38 10.57 10.19 -12.49
N PRO A 39 9.60 11.03 -12.87
CA PRO A 39 9.43 12.36 -12.29
C PRO A 39 8.97 12.31 -10.82
N VAL A 40 9.42 13.27 -10.03
CA VAL A 40 8.75 13.65 -8.79
C VAL A 40 7.46 14.39 -9.15
N ARG A 41 6.36 13.94 -8.57
CA ARG A 41 5.03 14.54 -8.75
C ARG A 41 4.66 15.25 -7.45
N SER A 42 4.35 16.54 -7.53
CA SER A 42 3.86 17.32 -6.40
C SER A 42 2.33 17.36 -6.37
N GLU A 43 1.81 17.70 -5.19
CA GLU A 43 0.41 18.02 -4.94
C GLU A 43 0.34 19.38 -4.25
N LEU A 44 -0.62 20.23 -4.64
CA LEU A 44 -0.99 21.43 -3.91
C LEU A 44 -2.44 21.27 -3.42
N THR A 45 -2.67 21.52 -2.13
CA THR A 45 -4.03 21.48 -1.56
C THR A 45 -4.48 22.90 -1.25
N PHE A 46 -5.52 23.35 -1.96
CA PHE A 46 -6.19 24.61 -1.69
C PHE A 46 -7.38 24.37 -0.76
N GLN A 47 -7.44 25.07 0.36
CA GLN A 47 -8.49 24.91 1.38
C GLN A 47 -9.33 26.18 1.48
N LEU A 48 -10.62 26.08 1.12
CA LEU A 48 -11.59 27.15 1.28
C LEU A 48 -12.26 27.01 2.65
N LEU A 49 -11.92 27.91 3.56
CA LEU A 49 -12.37 28.01 4.94
C LEU A 49 -13.50 29.03 5.07
N ASN A 50 -14.57 28.64 5.76
CA ASN A 50 -15.58 29.60 6.23
C ASN A 50 -15.26 30.07 7.66
N PRO A 51 -14.68 31.28 7.86
CA PRO A 51 -14.36 31.77 9.19
C PRO A 51 -15.64 32.05 10.00
N ASP A 52 -15.49 32.15 11.33
CA ASP A 52 -16.57 32.35 12.31
C ASP A 52 -17.48 33.59 12.07
N ARG A 53 -17.13 34.42 11.09
CA ARG A 53 -17.77 35.71 10.80
C ARG A 53 -18.82 35.66 9.69
N VAL A 54 -18.87 34.58 8.90
CA VAL A 54 -19.89 34.38 7.85
C VAL A 54 -20.75 33.18 8.23
N HIS A 55 -22.06 33.38 8.38
CA HIS A 55 -22.99 32.31 8.79
C HIS A 55 -22.96 31.11 7.82
N GLN A 56 -22.84 31.37 6.53
CA GLN A 56 -22.66 30.35 5.51
C GLN A 56 -22.10 30.95 4.21
N ILE A 57 -21.24 30.20 3.54
CA ILE A 57 -20.82 30.47 2.16
C ILE A 57 -21.67 29.58 1.26
N VAL A 58 -22.32 30.16 0.24
CA VAL A 58 -23.21 29.40 -0.65
C VAL A 58 -22.77 29.52 -2.11
N PHE A 59 -22.34 28.39 -2.65
CA PHE A 59 -22.16 28.21 -4.09
C PHE A 59 -23.50 27.81 -4.70
N ASN A 60 -23.98 28.59 -5.65
CA ASN A 60 -25.24 28.38 -6.36
C ASN A 60 -24.99 28.13 -7.84
N ASN A 61 -25.66 27.13 -8.40
CA ASN A 61 -25.70 26.86 -9.83
C ASN A 61 -27.17 26.68 -10.30
N PRO A 62 -27.96 27.76 -10.28
CA PRO A 62 -29.39 27.71 -10.64
C PRO A 62 -29.60 27.35 -12.12
N GLN A 63 -28.60 27.62 -12.97
CA GLN A 63 -28.63 27.31 -14.39
C GLN A 63 -28.14 25.88 -14.70
N MET A 64 -27.72 25.11 -13.69
CA MET A 64 -27.16 23.76 -13.83
C MET A 64 -26.02 23.68 -14.88
N LEU A 65 -25.19 24.72 -14.96
CA LEU A 65 -24.08 24.77 -15.90
C LEU A 65 -22.97 23.81 -15.48
N THR A 66 -22.47 23.00 -16.40
CA THR A 66 -21.26 22.20 -16.16
C THR A 66 -20.01 23.07 -16.11
N ALA A 67 -18.95 22.61 -15.44
CA ALA A 67 -17.68 23.33 -15.44
C ALA A 67 -17.13 23.56 -16.86
N GLU A 68 -17.34 22.60 -17.78
CA GLU A 68 -16.97 22.73 -19.20
C GLU A 68 -17.73 23.87 -19.89
N THR A 69 -19.02 24.04 -19.57
CA THR A 69 -19.84 25.11 -20.15
C THR A 69 -19.37 26.47 -19.65
N ILE A 70 -19.07 26.57 -18.35
CA ILE A 70 -18.51 27.79 -17.74
C ILE A 70 -17.15 28.10 -18.39
N LEU A 71 -16.26 27.11 -18.51
CA LEU A 71 -14.96 27.27 -19.16
C LEU A 71 -15.09 27.80 -20.59
N LYS A 72 -15.99 27.23 -21.41
CA LYS A 72 -16.23 27.70 -22.79
C LYS A 72 -16.72 29.14 -22.83
N ARG A 73 -17.61 29.54 -21.92
CA ARG A 73 -18.05 30.94 -21.81
C ARG A 73 -16.87 31.86 -21.52
N LEU A 74 -16.02 31.49 -20.56
CA LEU A 74 -14.82 32.27 -20.23
C LEU A 74 -13.86 32.38 -21.43
N GLN A 75 -13.64 31.28 -22.17
CA GLN A 75 -12.84 31.28 -23.40
C GLN A 75 -13.39 32.20 -24.49
N ASN A 76 -14.72 32.26 -24.62
CA ASN A 76 -15.41 33.15 -25.55
C ASN A 76 -15.54 34.59 -25.04
N ARG A 77 -15.06 34.89 -23.82
CA ARG A 77 -15.24 36.18 -23.13
C ARG A 77 -16.72 36.53 -22.88
N GLU A 78 -17.54 35.51 -22.71
CA GLU A 78 -18.95 35.64 -22.34
C GLU A 78 -19.08 35.70 -20.81
N PRO A 79 -19.97 36.55 -20.26
CA PRO A 79 -20.18 36.63 -18.83
C PRO A 79 -20.83 35.36 -18.28
N VAL A 80 -20.42 34.96 -17.09
CA VAL A 80 -21.06 33.92 -16.29
C VAL A 80 -21.79 34.62 -15.15
N THR A 81 -23.10 34.83 -15.30
CA THR A 81 -23.95 35.46 -14.28
C THR A 81 -24.67 34.41 -13.45
N ASP A 82 -24.91 34.72 -12.18
CA ASP A 82 -25.76 33.95 -11.26
C ASP A 82 -25.33 32.49 -10.98
N THR A 83 -24.19 32.05 -11.53
CA THR A 83 -23.59 30.74 -11.30
C THR A 83 -22.24 30.92 -10.63
N SER A 84 -22.09 30.35 -9.44
CA SER A 84 -20.87 30.37 -8.65
C SER A 84 -19.83 29.45 -9.26
N TYR A 85 -18.58 29.90 -9.32
CA TYR A 85 -17.46 29.06 -9.71
C TYR A 85 -16.16 29.50 -9.03
N ILE A 86 -15.21 28.58 -8.98
CA ILE A 86 -13.82 28.83 -8.64
C ILE A 86 -13.00 28.51 -9.88
N ARG A 87 -12.08 29.38 -10.26
CA ARG A 87 -11.12 29.11 -11.33
C ARG A 87 -9.71 29.20 -10.77
N PHE A 88 -9.03 28.06 -10.74
CA PHE A 88 -7.60 28.01 -10.50
C PHE A 88 -6.88 28.22 -11.81
N PHE A 89 -5.88 29.09 -11.86
CA PHE A 89 -5.07 29.25 -13.06
C PHE A 89 -3.60 29.41 -12.72
N PHE A 90 -2.76 28.80 -13.56
CA PHE A 90 -1.32 28.70 -13.35
C PHE A 90 -0.59 29.22 -14.58
N PRO A 91 0.43 30.08 -14.42
CA PRO A 91 1.25 30.52 -15.54
C PRO A 91 2.00 29.31 -16.11
N TYR A 92 1.95 29.11 -17.43
CA TYR A 92 2.72 28.05 -18.08
C TYR A 92 3.79 28.62 -19.01
N GLY A 93 4.88 27.87 -19.14
CA GLY A 93 6.05 28.19 -19.96
C GLY A 93 7.32 27.53 -19.44
N THR A 94 8.47 28.12 -19.75
CA THR A 94 9.79 27.55 -19.41
C THR A 94 10.67 28.51 -18.60
N ASP A 95 10.14 29.69 -18.26
CA ASP A 95 10.85 30.73 -17.52
C ASP A 95 10.77 30.50 -16.00
N VAL A 96 11.63 31.19 -15.25
CA VAL A 96 11.65 31.14 -13.76
C VAL A 96 10.30 31.50 -13.15
N GLY A 97 9.52 32.38 -13.79
CA GLY A 97 8.19 32.79 -13.32
C GLY A 97 7.07 31.79 -13.63
N ASP A 98 7.29 30.83 -14.52
CA ASP A 98 6.25 29.88 -14.94
C ASP A 98 6.09 28.74 -13.93
N PHE A 99 4.87 28.22 -13.79
CA PHE A 99 4.52 27.14 -12.87
C PHE A 99 4.90 25.77 -13.45
N ILE A 100 4.57 25.56 -14.72
CA ILE A 100 4.73 24.28 -15.44
C ILE A 100 4.86 24.53 -16.94
N ASP A 101 5.42 23.60 -17.70
CA ASP A 101 5.41 23.68 -19.16
C ASP A 101 4.02 23.28 -19.73
N PRO A 102 3.66 23.73 -20.96
CA PRO A 102 2.34 23.49 -21.54
C PRO A 102 1.98 22.01 -21.72
N GLU A 103 2.96 21.13 -21.97
CA GLU A 103 2.70 19.71 -22.21
C GLU A 103 2.37 19.00 -20.91
N ARG A 104 3.14 19.29 -19.84
CA ARG A 104 2.94 18.70 -18.51
C ARG A 104 1.78 19.33 -17.76
N GLY A 105 1.40 20.57 -18.08
CA GLY A 105 0.19 21.21 -17.56
C GLY A 105 -1.06 20.34 -17.75
N LYS A 106 -1.18 19.67 -18.90
CA LYS A 106 -2.29 18.77 -19.23
C LYS A 106 -2.37 17.48 -18.40
N LEU A 107 -1.32 17.19 -17.63
CA LEU A 107 -1.29 16.03 -16.72
C LEU A 107 -1.83 16.38 -15.34
N ILE A 108 -2.02 17.66 -15.05
CA ILE A 108 -2.57 18.12 -13.78
C ILE A 108 -4.04 17.72 -13.69
N THR A 109 -4.44 17.22 -12.52
CA THR A 109 -5.82 16.86 -12.24
C THR A 109 -6.26 17.48 -10.94
N PHE A 110 -7.51 17.92 -10.83
CA PHE A 110 -8.08 18.39 -9.57
C PHE A 110 -8.99 17.32 -8.95
N GLU A 111 -8.71 16.99 -7.70
CA GLU A 111 -9.62 16.22 -6.85
C GLU A 111 -10.34 17.14 -5.88
N THR A 112 -11.64 16.91 -5.71
CA THR A 112 -12.53 17.65 -4.81
C THR A 112 -12.94 16.78 -3.62
N GLU A 113 -13.39 17.40 -2.53
CA GLU A 113 -13.81 16.67 -1.33
C GLU A 113 -14.98 15.70 -1.51
N SER A 114 -15.82 15.94 -2.53
CA SER A 114 -17.00 15.15 -2.85
C SER A 114 -17.27 15.18 -4.35
N GLY A 115 -18.12 14.26 -4.82
CA GLY A 115 -18.59 14.21 -6.21
C GLY A 115 -19.63 15.28 -6.56
N ASP A 116 -19.90 16.24 -5.66
CA ASP A 116 -20.86 17.33 -5.90
C ASP A 116 -20.27 18.46 -6.77
N TRP A 117 -18.98 18.36 -7.08
CA TRP A 117 -18.23 19.32 -7.86
C TRP A 117 -17.92 18.78 -9.26
N SER A 118 -18.06 19.65 -10.25
CA SER A 118 -17.60 19.45 -11.61
C SER A 118 -16.30 20.22 -11.82
N VAL A 119 -15.36 19.64 -12.55
CA VAL A 119 -14.06 20.24 -12.88
C VAL A 119 -13.88 20.22 -14.40
N ALA A 120 -13.39 21.30 -14.98
CA ALA A 120 -12.98 21.36 -16.39
C ALA A 120 -11.65 22.09 -16.55
N GLU A 121 -10.81 21.59 -17.45
CA GLU A 121 -9.50 22.15 -17.79
C GLU A 121 -9.56 22.84 -19.15
N GLY A 122 -8.91 24.00 -19.26
CA GLY A 122 -8.60 24.61 -20.55
C GLY A 122 -7.78 25.88 -20.42
N VAL A 123 -7.47 26.49 -21.56
CA VAL A 123 -6.75 27.77 -21.62
C VAL A 123 -7.79 28.88 -21.79
N VAL A 124 -7.82 29.85 -20.87
CA VAL A 124 -8.72 31.02 -20.94
C VAL A 124 -7.90 32.26 -21.32
N GLU A 125 -6.85 32.55 -20.56
CA GLU A 125 -5.86 33.56 -20.88
C GLU A 125 -4.65 32.95 -21.57
N ASP A 126 -3.97 33.75 -22.39
CA ASP A 126 -2.68 33.36 -22.94
C ASP A 126 -1.69 33.09 -21.81
N ARG A 127 -0.85 32.06 -22.01
CA ARG A 127 0.12 31.55 -21.03
C ARG A 127 -0.44 31.09 -19.68
N HIS A 128 -1.74 30.83 -19.55
CA HIS A 128 -2.31 30.25 -18.31
C HIS A 128 -3.14 29.01 -18.58
N ILE A 129 -2.90 27.97 -17.78
CA ILE A 129 -3.74 26.79 -17.75
C ILE A 129 -4.75 26.97 -16.63
N SER A 130 -6.02 26.82 -16.95
CA SER A 130 -7.15 27.15 -16.09
C SER A 130 -7.97 25.90 -15.78
N PHE A 131 -8.32 25.73 -14.52
CA PHE A 131 -9.17 24.69 -13.98
C PHE A 131 -10.39 25.35 -13.35
N VAL A 132 -11.54 25.21 -14.01
CA VAL A 132 -12.83 25.72 -13.53
C VAL A 132 -13.49 24.65 -12.68
N ILE A 133 -13.93 25.02 -11.49
CA ILE A 133 -14.63 24.18 -10.54
C ILE A 133 -15.99 24.82 -10.24
N SER A 134 -17.07 24.05 -10.35
CA SER A 134 -18.43 24.49 -10.06
C SER A 134 -19.23 23.36 -9.40
N CYS A 135 -20.17 23.69 -8.53
CA CYS A 135 -21.08 22.70 -7.95
C CYS A 135 -22.21 22.36 -8.93
N TYR A 136 -22.72 21.13 -8.93
CA TYR A 136 -23.81 20.74 -9.84
C TYR A 136 -25.12 21.51 -9.59
N ASN A 137 -25.48 21.72 -8.31
CA ASN A 137 -26.71 22.42 -7.91
C ASN A 137 -26.41 23.54 -6.92
N GLN A 138 -26.08 23.16 -5.69
CA GLN A 138 -25.78 24.08 -4.61
C GLN A 138 -24.83 23.40 -3.63
N LYS A 139 -23.87 24.15 -3.11
CA LYS A 139 -23.02 23.72 -2.00
C LYS A 139 -23.00 24.81 -0.93
N ILE A 140 -23.36 24.42 0.29
CA ILE A 140 -23.33 25.29 1.47
C ILE A 140 -22.13 24.87 2.32
N ILE A 141 -21.26 25.82 2.62
CA ILE A 141 -20.15 25.64 3.55
C ILE A 141 -20.53 26.36 4.85
N GLN A 142 -20.82 25.57 5.87
CA GLN A 142 -21.17 26.08 7.20
C GLN A 142 -19.96 26.74 7.87
N THR A 143 -20.22 27.61 8.83
CA THR A 143 -19.18 28.25 9.65
C THR A 143 -18.26 27.21 10.28
N LEU A 144 -16.95 27.49 10.29
CA LEU A 144 -15.88 26.62 10.81
C LEU A 144 -15.64 25.32 10.03
N PHE A 145 -16.36 25.09 8.94
CA PHE A 145 -16.05 24.01 8.00
C PHE A 145 -15.20 24.50 6.83
N SER A 146 -14.44 23.57 6.26
CA SER A 146 -13.59 23.80 5.10
C SER A 146 -13.91 22.82 4.00
N VAL A 147 -13.79 23.27 2.74
CA VAL A 147 -13.72 22.37 1.59
C VAL A 147 -12.34 22.45 0.97
N TYR A 148 -11.88 21.35 0.35
CA TYR A 148 -10.56 21.31 -0.27
C TYR A 148 -10.61 21.00 -1.77
N PHE A 149 -9.59 21.50 -2.47
CA PHE A 149 -9.32 21.24 -3.88
C PHE A 149 -7.85 20.83 -4.01
N LYS A 150 -7.60 19.58 -4.38
CA LYS A 150 -6.26 19.00 -4.52
C LYS A 150 -5.82 19.04 -5.97
N CYS A 151 -4.88 19.91 -6.29
CA CYS A 151 -4.16 19.94 -7.56
C CYS A 151 -3.07 18.87 -7.54
N ARG A 152 -3.25 17.80 -8.31
CA ARG A 152 -2.40 16.61 -8.33
C ARG A 152 -1.59 16.48 -9.61
N ASN A 153 -0.62 15.57 -9.57
CA ASN A 153 0.22 15.18 -10.71
C ASN A 153 1.05 16.34 -11.28
N ILE A 154 1.42 17.31 -10.45
CA ILE A 154 2.25 18.45 -10.87
C ILE A 154 3.65 17.94 -11.18
N GLN A 155 4.04 18.01 -12.46
CA GLN A 155 5.37 17.65 -12.95
C GLN A 155 6.03 18.90 -13.55
N SER A 156 6.64 19.73 -12.70
CA SER A 156 7.27 20.96 -13.17
C SER A 156 8.71 20.69 -13.63
N TYR A 157 9.07 21.26 -14.79
CA TYR A 157 10.45 21.38 -15.29
C TYR A 157 10.86 22.85 -15.45
N ALA A 158 9.96 23.78 -15.11
CA ALA A 158 10.27 25.20 -15.10
C ALA A 158 11.33 25.48 -14.02
N PRO A 159 12.33 26.35 -14.27
CA PRO A 159 13.46 26.58 -13.36
C PRO A 159 13.04 26.85 -11.92
N VAL A 160 13.89 26.45 -10.97
CA VAL A 160 13.69 26.72 -9.53
C VAL A 160 13.56 28.22 -9.25
N GLY A 161 12.77 28.59 -8.24
CA GLY A 161 12.48 29.99 -7.95
C GLY A 161 11.10 30.18 -7.32
N LEU A 162 10.52 31.36 -7.54
CA LEU A 162 9.18 31.71 -7.07
C LEU A 162 8.25 31.80 -8.29
N THR A 163 7.07 31.22 -8.17
CA THR A 163 5.96 31.41 -9.12
C THR A 163 4.68 31.71 -8.33
N TYR A 164 3.56 31.87 -9.03
CA TYR A 164 2.27 32.15 -8.42
C TYR A 164 1.20 31.20 -8.94
N ALA A 165 0.33 30.76 -8.03
CA ALA A 165 -0.95 30.16 -8.38
C ALA A 165 -2.05 31.20 -8.12
N TYR A 166 -3.05 31.24 -8.99
CA TYR A 166 -4.15 32.18 -8.87
C TYR A 166 -5.45 31.40 -8.65
N ALA A 167 -6.32 31.93 -7.80
CA ALA A 167 -7.67 31.42 -7.62
C ALA A 167 -8.66 32.58 -7.73
N GLU A 168 -9.51 32.54 -8.75
CA GLU A 168 -10.63 33.44 -8.92
C GLU A 168 -11.89 32.79 -8.32
N ILE A 169 -12.59 33.51 -7.45
CA ILE A 169 -13.87 33.10 -6.85
C ILE A 169 -14.91 34.11 -7.29
N LYS A 170 -15.99 33.64 -7.92
CA LYS A 170 -17.00 34.49 -8.56
C LYS A 170 -18.43 34.06 -8.23
N ASN A 171 -19.31 35.05 -8.08
CA ASN A 171 -20.75 34.89 -7.85
C ASN A 171 -21.09 34.00 -6.66
N VAL A 172 -20.30 34.01 -5.58
CA VAL A 172 -20.55 33.18 -4.39
C VAL A 172 -21.27 34.03 -3.35
N ALA A 173 -22.46 33.60 -2.92
CA ALA A 173 -23.18 34.35 -1.90
C ALA A 173 -22.44 34.29 -0.56
N GLY A 174 -22.18 35.47 0.02
CA GLY A 174 -21.37 35.63 1.22
C GLY A 174 -19.88 35.91 0.98
N ILE A 175 -19.43 35.98 -0.29
CA ILE A 175 -18.05 36.31 -0.66
C ILE A 175 -18.06 37.37 -1.78
N GLU A 176 -17.20 38.38 -1.68
CA GLU A 176 -16.95 39.32 -2.78
C GLU A 176 -16.10 38.65 -3.87
N ASP A 177 -16.48 38.87 -5.12
CA ASP A 177 -15.71 38.47 -6.29
C ASP A 177 -14.22 38.84 -6.13
N VAL A 178 -13.33 37.84 -6.19
CA VAL A 178 -11.92 38.05 -5.85
C VAL A 178 -10.99 37.16 -6.66
N ILE A 179 -9.78 37.67 -6.93
CA ILE A 179 -8.65 36.86 -7.37
C ILE A 179 -7.62 36.83 -6.24
N LYS A 180 -7.41 35.66 -5.65
CA LYS A 180 -6.36 35.44 -4.66
C LYS A 180 -5.11 34.89 -5.34
N VAL A 181 -3.95 35.40 -4.91
CA VAL A 181 -2.63 35.01 -5.43
C VAL A 181 -1.86 34.27 -4.35
N PHE A 182 -1.33 33.11 -4.69
CA PHE A 182 -0.56 32.24 -3.81
C PHE A 182 0.89 32.16 -4.29
N PRO A 183 1.87 32.63 -3.51
CA PRO A 183 3.27 32.43 -3.83
C PRO A 183 3.62 30.94 -3.69
N ILE A 184 4.08 30.32 -4.77
CA ILE A 184 4.50 28.93 -4.82
C ILE A 184 6.02 28.87 -4.98
N GLN A 185 6.67 28.22 -4.03
CA GLN A 185 8.11 28.06 -4.01
C GLN A 185 8.50 26.79 -4.77
N LYS A 186 9.19 26.97 -5.90
CA LYS A 186 9.74 25.90 -6.73
C LYS A 186 11.11 25.49 -6.20
N LYS A 187 11.23 24.25 -5.72
CA LYS A 187 12.47 23.68 -5.16
C LYS A 187 12.98 22.55 -6.05
N PRO A 188 14.30 22.30 -6.11
CA PRO A 188 14.83 21.14 -6.81
C PRO A 188 14.17 19.85 -6.32
N ALA A 189 13.78 18.97 -7.24
CA ALA A 189 13.27 17.65 -6.91
C ALA A 189 14.31 16.86 -6.13
N VAL A 190 13.91 16.24 -5.02
CA VAL A 190 14.77 15.37 -4.21
C VAL A 190 14.62 13.94 -4.71
N PRO A 191 15.71 13.19 -4.93
CA PRO A 191 15.63 11.78 -5.30
C PRO A 191 15.00 10.94 -4.18
N GLN A 192 14.05 10.08 -4.52
CA GLN A 192 13.31 9.24 -3.57
C GLN A 192 13.32 7.78 -4.00
N ILE A 193 13.56 6.89 -3.03
CA ILE A 193 13.33 5.45 -3.19
C ILE A 193 11.98 5.13 -2.52
N GLN A 194 10.93 5.03 -3.33
CA GLN A 194 9.58 4.71 -2.86
C GLN A 194 9.46 3.24 -2.47
N ARG A 195 10.20 2.36 -3.16
CA ARG A 195 10.24 0.93 -2.89
C ARG A 195 11.58 0.37 -3.31
N PHE A 196 12.16 -0.47 -2.46
CA PHE A 196 13.24 -1.37 -2.84
C PHE A 196 13.04 -2.65 -2.05
N ILE A 197 12.68 -3.73 -2.74
CA ILE A 197 12.31 -5.00 -2.12
C ILE A 197 12.78 -6.18 -2.97
N SER A 198 12.71 -7.37 -2.42
CA SER A 198 12.78 -8.60 -3.21
C SER A 198 11.43 -9.30 -3.25
N ASP A 199 11.12 -9.97 -4.36
CA ASP A 199 9.92 -10.81 -4.46
C ASP A 199 9.95 -11.96 -3.46
N LYS A 200 11.16 -12.45 -3.17
CA LYS A 200 11.45 -13.52 -2.22
C LYS A 200 12.69 -13.15 -1.43
N THR A 201 12.67 -13.36 -0.13
CA THR A 201 13.81 -13.02 0.73
C THR A 201 14.75 -14.19 0.93
N THR A 202 14.37 -15.42 0.55
CA THR A 202 15.20 -16.62 0.76
C THR A 202 15.32 -17.51 -0.49
N SER A 203 16.55 -17.95 -0.80
CA SER A 203 16.86 -18.86 -1.91
C SER A 203 17.49 -20.18 -1.42
N GLY A 204 17.35 -21.26 -2.19
CA GLY A 204 17.98 -22.55 -1.89
C GLY A 204 19.37 -22.66 -2.49
N GLY A 205 20.42 -22.26 -1.76
CA GLY A 205 21.84 -22.54 -2.05
C GLY A 205 22.46 -21.86 -3.30
N SER A 206 21.71 -21.75 -4.40
CA SER A 206 22.16 -21.22 -5.69
C SER A 206 21.02 -20.60 -6.53
N GLY A 207 19.89 -20.28 -5.90
CA GLY A 207 18.75 -19.68 -6.57
C GLY A 207 18.98 -18.21 -6.98
N LYS A 208 18.24 -17.74 -7.98
CA LYS A 208 18.14 -16.32 -8.31
C LYS A 208 16.96 -15.71 -7.57
N LEU A 209 17.15 -14.52 -7.02
CA LEU A 209 16.08 -13.72 -6.42
C LEU A 209 15.90 -12.44 -7.22
N ARG A 210 14.64 -12.05 -7.45
CA ARG A 210 14.34 -10.80 -8.15
C ARG A 210 14.28 -9.64 -7.18
N LEU A 211 15.08 -8.62 -7.42
CA LEU A 211 15.01 -7.33 -6.75
C LEU A 211 14.18 -6.38 -7.59
N ASN A 212 13.24 -5.66 -6.96
CA ASN A 212 12.40 -4.67 -7.62
C ASN A 212 12.52 -3.32 -6.90
N TRP A 213 12.53 -2.24 -7.67
CA TRP A 213 12.60 -0.89 -7.13
C TRP A 213 11.57 0.05 -7.76
N ARG A 214 11.21 1.09 -7.03
CA ARG A 214 10.43 2.22 -7.52
C ARG A 214 11.08 3.49 -7.00
N ILE A 215 11.52 4.33 -7.91
CA ILE A 215 12.28 5.55 -7.61
C ILE A 215 11.68 6.75 -8.34
N SER A 216 11.96 7.94 -7.84
CA SER A 216 11.62 9.21 -8.50
C SER A 216 12.72 10.24 -8.28
N GLY A 217 12.86 11.21 -9.18
CA GLY A 217 13.79 12.33 -9.00
C GLY A 217 15.29 11.98 -9.19
N ALA A 218 15.60 10.75 -9.61
CA ALA A 218 16.97 10.25 -9.71
C ALA A 218 17.54 10.38 -11.13
N LYS A 219 18.77 10.90 -11.23
CA LYS A 219 19.60 10.98 -12.44
C LYS A 219 20.61 9.85 -12.55
N GLU A 220 20.94 9.22 -11.43
CA GLU A 220 21.88 8.10 -11.36
C GLU A 220 21.40 7.14 -10.28
N GLY A 221 21.74 5.87 -10.43
CA GLY A 221 21.30 4.83 -9.53
C GLY A 221 22.21 3.62 -9.64
N GLN A 222 22.72 3.18 -8.50
CA GLN A 222 23.63 2.06 -8.42
C GLN A 222 23.16 1.07 -7.35
N MET A 223 23.11 -0.20 -7.74
CA MET A 223 22.85 -1.29 -6.82
C MET A 223 24.17 -1.99 -6.46
N THR A 224 24.42 -2.15 -5.17
CA THR A 224 25.56 -2.86 -4.62
C THR A 224 25.07 -4.07 -3.83
N PRO A 225 25.80 -5.20 -3.82
CA PRO A 225 27.06 -5.45 -4.52
C PRO A 225 26.90 -5.66 -6.04
N GLY A 226 28.01 -5.52 -6.77
CA GLY A 226 28.03 -5.70 -8.24
C GLY A 226 27.97 -4.40 -9.04
N GLU A 227 27.81 -3.25 -8.38
CA GLU A 227 27.84 -1.92 -9.00
C GLU A 227 26.90 -1.78 -10.20
N ILE A 228 25.72 -2.39 -10.10
CA ILE A 228 24.78 -2.50 -11.21
C ILE A 228 24.10 -1.15 -11.42
N ASP A 229 24.26 -0.58 -12.61
CA ASP A 229 23.54 0.63 -13.04
C ASP A 229 22.08 0.27 -13.33
N ILE A 230 21.18 0.68 -12.42
CA ILE A 230 19.76 0.32 -12.51
C ILE A 230 19.03 0.99 -13.69
N PHE A 231 19.62 2.01 -14.31
CA PHE A 231 19.04 2.69 -15.47
C PHE A 231 19.41 2.02 -16.80
N ARG A 232 20.36 1.07 -16.80
CA ARG A 232 20.69 0.25 -17.97
C ARG A 232 19.91 -1.06 -18.03
N LEU A 233 19.14 -1.35 -16.99
CA LEU A 233 18.38 -2.59 -16.88
C LEU A 233 16.98 -2.40 -17.48
N PRO A 234 16.36 -3.46 -18.02
CA PRO A 234 14.94 -3.43 -18.34
C PRO A 234 14.17 -3.22 -17.03
N ALA A 235 13.64 -2.02 -16.83
CA ALA A 235 12.98 -1.62 -15.60
C ALA A 235 11.79 -2.53 -15.24
N PRO A 236 11.41 -2.65 -13.94
CA PRO A 236 12.07 -2.16 -12.75
C PRO A 236 12.56 -3.31 -11.86
N GLY A 237 13.16 -4.35 -12.44
CA GLY A 237 13.66 -5.47 -11.65
C GLY A 237 14.83 -6.21 -12.27
N VAL A 238 15.65 -6.81 -11.41
CA VAL A 238 16.82 -7.58 -11.80
C VAL A 238 16.92 -8.86 -10.99
N ASP A 239 17.23 -9.95 -11.68
CA ASP A 239 17.51 -11.23 -11.05
C ASP A 239 18.96 -11.25 -10.58
N VAL A 240 19.16 -11.46 -9.30
CA VAL A 240 20.48 -11.57 -8.69
C VAL A 240 20.72 -12.98 -8.16
N ALA A 241 21.91 -13.51 -8.41
CA ALA A 241 22.32 -14.79 -7.83
C ALA A 241 22.67 -14.58 -6.35
N VAL A 242 22.15 -15.44 -5.48
CA VAL A 242 22.41 -15.37 -4.04
C VAL A 242 23.04 -16.67 -3.58
N ASN A 243 24.32 -16.61 -3.23
CA ASN A 243 25.14 -17.76 -2.79
C ASN A 243 25.59 -17.67 -1.33
N ARG A 244 25.33 -16.53 -0.67
CA ARG A 244 25.46 -16.30 0.78
C ARG A 244 24.45 -15.23 1.22
N ASN A 245 24.19 -15.13 2.51
CA ASN A 245 23.41 -14.01 3.05
C ASN A 245 24.07 -12.69 2.67
N MET A 246 23.29 -11.77 2.11
CA MET A 246 23.82 -10.56 1.51
C MET A 246 22.81 -9.43 1.58
N GLU A 247 23.30 -8.25 1.95
CA GLU A 247 22.53 -7.02 1.84
C GLU A 247 22.78 -6.40 0.47
N TYR A 248 21.70 -6.09 -0.23
CA TYR A 248 21.74 -5.21 -1.39
C TYR A 248 21.41 -3.79 -0.95
N ARG A 249 22.22 -2.82 -1.39
CA ARG A 249 21.95 -1.39 -1.24
C ARG A 249 21.68 -0.80 -2.60
N LEU A 250 20.56 -0.10 -2.72
CA LEU A 250 20.26 0.79 -3.83
C LEU A 250 20.58 2.23 -3.41
N SER A 251 21.56 2.83 -4.06
CA SER A 251 21.86 4.28 -3.96
C SER A 251 21.29 4.96 -5.19
N ILE A 252 20.59 6.09 -5.01
CA ILE A 252 20.18 6.97 -6.11
C ILE A 252 20.66 8.39 -5.86
N LYS A 253 21.04 9.09 -6.93
CA LYS A 253 21.51 10.47 -6.89
C LYS A 253 20.69 11.36 -7.81
N GLY A 254 20.45 12.58 -7.36
CA GLY A 254 19.70 13.59 -8.10
C GLY A 254 19.82 14.95 -7.44
N ASN A 255 19.98 16.02 -8.21
CA ASN A 255 20.05 17.40 -7.73
C ASN A 255 21.00 17.60 -6.53
N ALA A 256 22.21 17.02 -6.62
CA ALA A 256 23.26 17.04 -5.59
C ALA A 256 22.90 16.37 -4.25
N LEU A 257 21.83 15.57 -4.22
CA LEU A 257 21.42 14.75 -3.08
C LEU A 257 21.55 13.27 -3.42
N GLU A 258 21.73 12.46 -2.39
CA GLU A 258 21.84 11.00 -2.45
C GLU A 258 20.89 10.37 -1.43
N THR A 259 20.21 9.30 -1.84
CA THR A 259 19.28 8.54 -1.01
C THR A 259 19.59 7.05 -1.16
N ASP A 260 19.63 6.33 -0.04
CA ASP A 260 19.91 4.90 0.02
C ASP A 260 18.70 4.09 0.53
N ALA A 261 18.58 2.86 0.05
CA ALA A 261 17.68 1.85 0.59
C ALA A 261 18.35 0.48 0.59
N PHE A 262 17.93 -0.40 1.50
CA PHE A 262 18.57 -1.70 1.73
C PHE A 262 17.55 -2.84 1.67
N VAL A 263 17.97 -3.97 1.10
CA VAL A 263 17.22 -5.22 1.08
C VAL A 263 18.14 -6.36 1.47
N ASN A 264 17.74 -7.11 2.49
CA ASN A 264 18.48 -8.29 2.94
C ASN A 264 17.94 -9.54 2.25
N LEU A 265 18.85 -10.27 1.58
CA LEU A 265 18.59 -11.56 0.97
C LEU A 265 19.35 -12.64 1.73
N TYR A 266 18.69 -13.78 1.95
CA TYR A 266 19.26 -14.88 2.71
C TYR A 266 19.33 -16.13 1.85
N VAL A 267 20.43 -16.86 1.93
CA VAL A 267 20.53 -18.21 1.35
C VAL A 267 19.91 -19.24 2.29
N GLN A 268 19.58 -18.82 3.52
CA GLN A 268 19.15 -19.72 4.58
C GLN A 268 18.40 -18.91 5.65
N PRO A 269 17.16 -19.25 6.07
CA PRO A 269 16.47 -20.53 5.90
C PRO A 269 15.10 -20.47 5.19
N PRO A 270 14.52 -21.63 4.80
CA PRO A 270 13.15 -21.69 4.29
C PRO A 270 12.19 -21.03 5.29
N ASN A 271 11.26 -20.24 4.73
CA ASN A 271 10.22 -19.58 5.50
C ASN A 271 8.85 -19.90 4.90
N ILE A 272 8.22 -20.93 5.46
CA ILE A 272 6.82 -21.23 5.19
C ILE A 272 5.97 -20.23 5.98
N LEU A 273 5.34 -19.30 5.26
CA LEU A 273 4.46 -18.29 5.87
C LEU A 273 3.12 -18.92 6.25
N GLN A 274 2.61 -19.79 5.39
CA GLN A 274 1.26 -20.30 5.48
C GLN A 274 1.17 -21.72 4.95
N LEU A 275 0.42 -22.54 5.70
CA LEU A 275 -0.16 -23.80 5.26
C LEU A 275 -1.49 -23.87 5.99
N ASP A 276 -2.59 -23.89 5.24
CA ASP A 276 -3.96 -23.96 5.73
C ASP A 276 -4.76 -25.00 4.93
N TYR A 277 -5.91 -25.38 5.48
CA TYR A 277 -6.87 -26.24 4.81
C TYR A 277 -8.28 -25.72 5.06
N ASP A 278 -9.05 -25.53 4.00
CA ASP A 278 -10.47 -25.18 4.05
C ASP A 278 -11.33 -26.45 3.87
N PRO A 279 -12.04 -26.89 4.91
CA PRO A 279 -12.95 -28.06 4.83
C PRO A 279 -14.10 -27.90 3.85
N ALA A 280 -14.59 -26.67 3.63
CA ALA A 280 -15.76 -26.42 2.78
C ALA A 280 -15.44 -26.63 1.30
N THR A 281 -14.29 -26.11 0.87
CA THR A 281 -13.78 -26.25 -0.51
C THR A 281 -12.83 -27.43 -0.68
N ARG A 282 -12.43 -28.09 0.40
CA ARG A 282 -11.41 -29.15 0.46
C ARG A 282 -10.05 -28.73 -0.10
N GLN A 283 -9.73 -27.44 -0.02
CA GLN A 283 -8.48 -26.91 -0.57
C GLN A 283 -7.43 -26.75 0.53
N ALA A 284 -6.25 -27.32 0.29
CA ALA A 284 -5.04 -26.90 0.98
C ALA A 284 -4.44 -25.70 0.27
N ILE A 285 -4.03 -24.70 1.05
CA ILE A 285 -3.47 -23.44 0.56
C ILE A 285 -2.14 -23.22 1.25
N TRP A 286 -1.11 -22.88 0.48
CA TRP A 286 0.20 -22.57 1.04
C TRP A 286 0.83 -21.34 0.41
N ARG A 287 1.73 -20.72 1.16
CA ARG A 287 2.52 -19.57 0.72
C ARG A 287 3.86 -19.55 1.43
N THR A 288 4.92 -19.31 0.68
CA THR A 288 6.29 -19.25 1.21
C THR A 288 7.06 -18.05 0.65
N GLN A 289 8.09 -17.62 1.39
CA GLN A 289 9.11 -16.67 0.90
C GLN A 289 10.33 -17.38 0.28
N TYR A 290 10.22 -18.70 0.09
CA TYR A 290 11.27 -19.56 -0.43
C TYR A 290 11.15 -19.70 -1.95
N SER A 291 12.25 -19.59 -2.68
CA SER A 291 12.24 -19.59 -4.15
C SER A 291 12.26 -20.97 -4.80
N GLU A 292 12.63 -22.02 -4.07
CA GLU A 292 12.75 -23.38 -4.63
C GLU A 292 11.45 -24.19 -4.50
N ALA A 293 11.34 -25.23 -5.33
CA ALA A 293 10.23 -26.17 -5.27
C ALA A 293 10.08 -26.79 -3.87
N LEU A 294 8.83 -26.86 -3.42
CA LEU A 294 8.44 -27.44 -2.14
C LEU A 294 7.96 -28.87 -2.36
N ARG A 295 7.97 -29.67 -1.30
CA ARG A 295 7.31 -30.98 -1.30
C ARG A 295 6.06 -30.93 -0.45
N LEU A 296 4.91 -31.16 -1.05
CA LEU A 296 3.63 -31.31 -0.37
C LEU A 296 3.32 -32.79 -0.20
N THR A 297 3.16 -33.25 1.04
CA THR A 297 2.78 -34.62 1.38
C THR A 297 1.36 -34.63 1.92
N VAL A 298 0.52 -35.53 1.39
CA VAL A 298 -0.87 -35.72 1.80
C VAL A 298 -1.05 -37.20 2.15
N GLY A 299 -1.22 -37.49 3.44
CA GLY A 299 -1.14 -38.85 3.96
C GLY A 299 0.24 -39.48 3.71
N THR A 300 0.31 -40.38 2.74
CA THR A 300 1.55 -41.08 2.33
C THR A 300 2.05 -40.68 0.94
N ALA A 301 1.22 -39.98 0.16
CA ALA A 301 1.58 -39.53 -1.19
C ALA A 301 2.26 -38.16 -1.13
N PHE A 302 3.17 -37.88 -2.07
CA PHE A 302 3.79 -36.56 -2.18
C PHE A 302 3.84 -36.06 -3.62
N SER A 303 3.88 -34.74 -3.76
CA SER A 303 4.11 -34.04 -5.02
C SER A 303 5.06 -32.86 -4.81
N PHE A 304 5.76 -32.47 -5.87
CA PHE A 304 6.46 -31.19 -5.90
C PHE A 304 5.47 -30.08 -6.22
N VAL A 305 5.53 -29.00 -5.45
CA VAL A 305 4.65 -27.85 -5.62
C VAL A 305 5.45 -26.56 -5.67
N ASN A 306 4.88 -25.56 -6.33
CA ASN A 306 5.44 -24.22 -6.40
C ASN A 306 5.40 -23.54 -5.02
N GLU A 307 6.04 -22.39 -4.91
CA GLU A 307 6.22 -21.64 -3.68
C GLU A 307 4.91 -21.15 -3.04
N SER A 308 3.86 -21.01 -3.83
CA SER A 308 2.49 -20.71 -3.39
C SER A 308 1.51 -21.44 -4.29
N GLY A 309 0.37 -21.84 -3.73
CA GLY A 309 -0.64 -22.54 -4.50
C GLY A 309 -1.82 -22.99 -3.66
N ALA A 310 -2.79 -23.57 -4.37
CA ALA A 310 -3.92 -24.26 -3.79
C ALA A 310 -4.08 -25.61 -4.47
N MET A 311 -4.44 -26.64 -3.71
CA MET A 311 -4.69 -27.99 -4.21
C MET A 311 -5.91 -28.56 -3.52
N GLU A 312 -6.85 -29.09 -4.30
CA GLU A 312 -7.96 -29.86 -3.74
C GLU A 312 -7.44 -31.20 -3.20
N ILE A 313 -7.83 -31.54 -1.97
CA ILE A 313 -7.40 -32.74 -1.27
C ILE A 313 -8.62 -33.58 -0.93
N GLN A 314 -8.60 -34.84 -1.35
CA GLN A 314 -9.50 -35.85 -0.80
C GLN A 314 -8.95 -36.34 0.54
N MET A 315 -9.81 -36.51 1.54
CA MET A 315 -9.42 -36.91 2.88
C MET A 315 -8.62 -38.22 2.85
N PRO A 316 -7.31 -38.20 3.17
CA PRO A 316 -6.48 -39.39 3.13
C PRO A 316 -6.74 -40.30 4.33
N ALA A 317 -6.35 -41.58 4.23
CA ALA A 317 -6.42 -42.54 5.34
C ALA A 317 -5.61 -42.06 6.58
N LYS A 318 -4.46 -41.43 6.34
CA LYS A 318 -3.69 -40.69 7.34
C LYS A 318 -4.02 -39.20 7.20
N PRO A 319 -4.88 -38.61 8.05
CA PRO A 319 -5.43 -37.25 7.87
C PRO A 319 -4.41 -36.16 8.24
N GLN A 320 -3.29 -36.14 7.52
CA GLN A 320 -2.17 -35.22 7.71
C GLN A 320 -1.73 -34.65 6.37
N ILE A 321 -1.47 -33.35 6.36
CA ILE A 321 -0.83 -32.63 5.27
C ILE A 321 0.49 -32.06 5.79
N VAL A 322 1.56 -32.17 5.02
CA VAL A 322 2.89 -31.65 5.38
C VAL A 322 3.50 -30.90 4.21
N LEU A 323 3.87 -29.65 4.43
CA LEU A 323 4.67 -28.88 3.49
C LEU A 323 6.12 -28.89 3.95
N ARG A 324 7.01 -29.39 3.09
CA ARG A 324 8.45 -29.48 3.32
C ARG A 324 9.19 -28.50 2.43
N ALA A 325 10.07 -27.71 3.03
CA ALA A 325 10.99 -26.81 2.36
C ALA A 325 12.43 -27.16 2.77
N GLN A 326 13.25 -27.59 1.82
CA GLN A 326 14.63 -28.02 2.09
C GLN A 326 15.60 -26.86 1.88
N GLY A 327 16.06 -26.25 2.97
CA GLY A 327 17.11 -25.23 2.94
C GLY A 327 18.50 -25.79 3.20
N LEU A 328 19.51 -24.92 3.09
CA LEU A 328 20.91 -25.31 3.31
C LEU A 328 21.31 -25.36 4.80
N LEU A 329 20.67 -24.57 5.70
CA LEU A 329 20.88 -24.70 7.17
C LEU A 329 19.96 -25.73 7.82
N TYR A 330 18.71 -25.77 7.39
CA TYR A 330 17.74 -26.70 7.93
C TYR A 330 16.64 -26.99 6.93
N THR A 331 15.99 -28.14 7.13
CA THR A 331 14.73 -28.45 6.45
C THR A 331 13.57 -28.02 7.35
N GLU A 332 12.64 -27.24 6.81
CA GLU A 332 11.40 -26.86 7.50
C GLU A 332 10.26 -27.78 7.07
N PHE A 333 9.50 -28.24 8.05
CA PHE A 333 8.25 -28.96 7.87
C PHE A 333 7.15 -28.21 8.60
N VAL A 334 6.01 -28.00 7.93
CA VAL A 334 4.78 -27.53 8.56
C VAL A 334 3.72 -28.58 8.30
N ALA A 335 3.11 -29.10 9.36
CA ALA A 335 2.05 -30.11 9.24
C ALA A 335 0.73 -29.62 9.85
N LEU A 336 -0.39 -30.04 9.25
CA LEU A 336 -1.73 -29.89 9.82
C LEU A 336 -2.44 -31.23 9.91
N ASN A 337 -3.23 -31.40 10.96
CA ASN A 337 -4.16 -32.50 11.07
C ASN A 337 -5.48 -32.10 10.39
N LEU A 338 -5.85 -32.81 9.32
CA LEU A 338 -7.04 -32.51 8.52
C LEU A 338 -8.32 -32.91 9.24
N LEU A 339 -8.30 -34.02 9.99
CA LEU A 339 -9.47 -34.57 10.66
C LEU A 339 -10.05 -33.57 11.67
N GLY A 340 -9.18 -32.94 12.47
CA GLY A 340 -9.60 -31.93 13.45
C GLY A 340 -10.35 -30.75 12.83
N LEU A 341 -9.96 -30.33 11.63
CA LEU A 341 -10.59 -29.22 10.91
C LEU A 341 -11.96 -29.57 10.32
N THR A 342 -12.23 -30.86 10.07
CA THR A 342 -13.50 -31.34 9.50
C THR A 342 -14.60 -31.64 10.53
N LEU A 343 -14.32 -31.49 11.82
CA LEU A 343 -15.31 -31.72 12.88
C LEU A 343 -16.33 -30.58 12.94
N ASP A 344 -17.58 -30.87 13.33
CA ASP A 344 -18.64 -29.87 13.55
C ASP A 344 -18.17 -28.70 14.44
N LYS A 345 -17.30 -29.02 15.40
CA LYS A 345 -16.52 -28.07 16.17
C LYS A 345 -15.06 -28.29 15.84
N ALA A 346 -14.54 -27.49 14.90
CA ALA A 346 -13.17 -27.60 14.43
C ALA A 346 -12.16 -27.51 15.58
N GLN A 347 -11.20 -28.44 15.56
CA GLN A 347 -10.08 -28.54 16.48
C GLN A 347 -8.81 -28.30 15.67
N PHE A 348 -8.08 -27.24 15.99
CA PHE A 348 -6.85 -26.90 15.29
C PHE A 348 -5.68 -27.63 15.93
N PHE A 349 -4.90 -28.36 15.12
CA PHE A 349 -3.65 -28.99 15.56
C PHE A 349 -2.61 -28.94 14.44
N ARG A 350 -1.47 -28.31 14.73
CA ARG A 350 -0.41 -27.97 13.78
C ARG A 350 0.96 -28.29 14.37
N SER A 351 1.90 -28.65 13.50
CA SER A 351 3.32 -28.70 13.82
C SER A 351 4.15 -27.78 12.93
N ARG A 352 5.30 -27.36 13.47
CA ARG A 352 6.39 -26.72 12.74
C ARG A 352 7.70 -27.33 13.24
N ILE A 353 8.36 -28.10 12.38
CA ILE A 353 9.59 -28.82 12.71
C ILE A 353 10.72 -28.26 11.86
N ARG A 354 11.84 -27.92 12.50
CA ARG A 354 13.07 -27.47 11.85
C ARG A 354 14.18 -28.44 12.17
N VAL A 355 14.76 -29.03 11.13
CA VAL A 355 15.81 -30.05 11.23
C VAL A 355 17.13 -29.43 10.83
N TYR A 356 17.95 -29.12 11.84
CA TYR A 356 19.32 -28.63 11.67
C TYR A 356 20.31 -29.81 11.64
N PRO A 357 21.55 -29.62 11.15
CA PRO A 357 22.57 -30.67 11.13
C PRO A 357 22.86 -31.33 12.49
N GLN A 358 22.67 -30.59 13.59
CA GLN A 358 23.05 -31.03 14.94
C GLN A 358 21.85 -31.28 15.86
N TYR A 359 20.68 -30.72 15.55
CA TYR A 359 19.52 -30.81 16.41
C TYR A 359 18.23 -30.57 15.63
N ILE A 360 17.12 -30.94 16.24
CA ILE A 360 15.77 -30.79 15.71
C ILE A 360 14.99 -29.94 16.69
N HIS A 361 14.35 -28.89 16.18
CA HIS A 361 13.44 -28.05 16.94
C HIS A 361 12.00 -28.31 16.46
N SER A 362 11.18 -28.85 17.36
CA SER A 362 9.79 -29.19 17.09
C SER A 362 8.86 -28.27 17.88
N LYS A 363 7.97 -27.57 17.19
CA LYS A 363 6.92 -26.76 17.78
C LYS A 363 5.55 -27.30 17.41
N TRP A 364 4.69 -27.49 18.41
CA TRP A 364 3.33 -27.96 18.26
C TRP A 364 2.36 -26.90 18.77
N ILE A 365 1.28 -26.64 18.04
CA ILE A 365 0.30 -25.61 18.36
C ILE A 365 -1.08 -26.23 18.24
N TRP A 366 -1.92 -26.03 19.26
CA TRP A 366 -3.31 -26.48 19.23
C TRP A 366 -4.26 -25.43 19.77
N LYS A 367 -5.49 -25.50 19.28
CA LYS A 367 -6.63 -24.75 19.79
C LYS A 367 -7.88 -25.59 19.64
N THR A 368 -8.52 -25.86 20.77
CA THR A 368 -9.72 -26.69 20.84
C THR A 368 -10.96 -25.82 21.03
N LYS A 369 -12.11 -26.32 20.59
CA LYS A 369 -13.41 -25.66 20.77
C LYS A 369 -14.36 -26.61 21.48
N ASP A 370 -14.91 -26.14 22.61
CA ASP A 370 -15.88 -26.86 23.44
C ASP A 370 -15.42 -28.24 23.93
N ALA A 371 -14.10 -28.45 24.05
CA ALA A 371 -13.54 -29.61 24.74
C ALA A 371 -13.57 -29.36 26.25
N LYS A 372 -14.16 -30.28 27.01
CA LYS A 372 -14.17 -30.26 28.48
C LYS A 372 -12.82 -30.67 29.05
N GLU A 373 -12.22 -31.70 28.47
CA GLU A 373 -10.88 -32.17 28.82
C GLU A 373 -10.03 -32.26 27.56
N VAL A 374 -8.76 -31.85 27.68
CA VAL A 374 -7.78 -31.90 26.60
C VAL A 374 -6.51 -32.52 27.14
N GLU A 375 -5.88 -33.38 26.37
CA GLU A 375 -4.55 -33.91 26.65
C GLU A 375 -3.69 -33.80 25.39
N PHE A 376 -2.59 -33.06 25.51
CA PHE A 376 -1.52 -33.06 24.51
C PHE A 376 -0.45 -34.05 24.96
N LEU A 377 -0.16 -35.04 24.10
CA LEU A 377 0.85 -36.06 24.33
C LEU A 377 1.85 -36.12 23.19
N PHE A 378 3.09 -36.47 23.48
CA PHE A 378 4.16 -36.69 22.50
C PHE A 378 4.86 -38.03 22.74
N THR A 379 5.57 -38.53 21.72
CA THR A 379 6.36 -39.76 21.82
C THR A 379 7.71 -39.60 21.11
N GLU A 380 8.76 -40.09 21.76
CA GLU A 380 10.13 -40.12 21.22
C GLU A 380 10.41 -41.44 20.47
N ASP A 381 9.71 -42.52 20.83
CA ASP A 381 9.98 -43.88 20.38
C ASP A 381 8.79 -44.55 19.68
N GLY A 382 7.65 -43.86 19.58
CA GLY A 382 6.42 -44.37 18.98
C GLY A 382 5.60 -45.30 19.87
N SER A 383 6.14 -45.69 21.04
CA SER A 383 5.56 -46.70 21.93
C SER A 383 5.08 -46.11 23.24
N VAL A 384 5.86 -45.21 23.86
CA VAL A 384 5.53 -44.54 25.12
C VAL A 384 5.05 -43.11 24.83
N TRP A 385 3.89 -42.76 25.40
CA TRP A 385 3.28 -41.43 25.25
C TRP A 385 3.41 -40.62 26.53
N HIS A 386 4.07 -39.47 26.44
CA HIS A 386 4.27 -38.55 27.55
C HIS A 386 3.26 -37.41 27.48
N LYS A 387 2.54 -37.18 28.57
CA LYS A 387 1.58 -36.07 28.69
C LYS A 387 2.33 -34.77 28.95
N ALA A 388 2.19 -33.80 28.05
CA ALA A 388 2.86 -32.51 28.14
C ALA A 388 1.93 -31.37 28.56
N SER A 389 0.63 -31.45 28.25
CA SER A 389 -0.30 -30.39 28.62
C SER A 389 -1.75 -30.86 28.71
N THR A 390 -2.56 -30.10 29.46
CA THR A 390 -4.02 -30.27 29.57
C THR A 390 -4.83 -29.05 29.18
N VAL A 391 -4.18 -27.99 28.67
CA VAL A 391 -4.89 -26.76 28.33
C VAL A 391 -5.59 -26.88 26.99
N SER A 392 -6.72 -26.18 26.84
CA SER A 392 -7.55 -26.20 25.63
C SER A 392 -6.91 -25.47 24.44
N SER A 393 -5.96 -24.57 24.68
CA SER A 393 -5.17 -23.89 23.66
C SER A 393 -3.77 -23.67 24.16
N GLY A 394 -2.76 -23.94 23.34
CA GLY A 394 -1.38 -23.81 23.77
C GLY A 394 -0.37 -24.10 22.67
N GLU A 395 0.88 -23.95 23.06
CA GLU A 395 2.04 -24.34 22.28
C GLU A 395 2.99 -25.18 23.13
N PHE A 396 3.72 -26.08 22.48
CA PHE A 396 4.76 -26.90 23.09
C PHE A 396 5.98 -26.93 22.18
N GLU A 397 7.15 -26.65 22.74
CA GLU A 397 8.44 -26.66 22.05
C GLU A 397 9.34 -27.74 22.65
N TYR A 398 10.05 -28.43 21.77
CA TYR A 398 10.99 -29.49 22.15
C TYR A 398 12.22 -29.46 21.23
N VAL A 399 13.40 -29.55 21.83
CA VAL A 399 14.69 -29.53 21.14
C VAL A 399 15.47 -30.79 21.51
N SER A 400 15.93 -31.52 20.50
CA SER A 400 16.59 -32.82 20.67
C SER A 400 17.52 -33.15 19.53
N GLU A 401 18.39 -34.14 19.72
CA GLU A 401 19.22 -34.69 18.64
C GLU A 401 18.45 -35.64 17.71
N LYS A 402 17.31 -36.18 18.17
CA LYS A 402 16.46 -37.12 17.42
C LYS A 402 15.05 -36.57 17.23
N PRO A 403 14.36 -36.85 16.10
CA PRO A 403 13.02 -36.36 15.87
C PRO A 403 12.04 -36.98 16.87
N LEU A 404 11.04 -36.20 17.30
CA LEU A 404 9.84 -36.78 17.90
C LEU A 404 9.11 -37.59 16.82
N LEU A 405 8.76 -38.83 17.11
CA LEU A 405 8.06 -39.69 16.15
C LEU A 405 6.57 -39.35 16.01
N GLY A 406 6.01 -38.62 16.97
CA GLY A 406 4.67 -38.04 16.81
C GLY A 406 4.16 -37.28 18.03
N ALA A 407 3.07 -36.55 17.80
CA ALA A 407 2.29 -35.90 18.83
C ALA A 407 0.80 -36.12 18.57
N LYS A 408 0.02 -36.25 19.63
CA LYS A 408 -1.44 -36.41 19.53
C LYS A 408 -2.19 -35.51 20.50
N LEU A 409 -3.35 -35.07 20.05
CA LEU A 409 -4.32 -34.34 20.85
C LEU A 409 -5.53 -35.23 21.12
N VAL A 410 -5.86 -35.42 22.39
CA VAL A 410 -7.05 -36.15 22.85
C VAL A 410 -8.00 -35.14 23.47
N CYS A 411 -9.22 -35.05 22.93
CA CYS A 411 -10.23 -34.12 23.43
C CYS A 411 -11.49 -34.90 23.86
N THR A 412 -12.04 -34.55 25.02
CA THR A 412 -13.28 -35.11 25.56
C THR A 412 -14.35 -34.03 25.62
N ILE A 413 -15.57 -34.34 25.17
CA ILE A 413 -16.73 -33.44 25.16
C ILE A 413 -17.43 -33.49 26.53
N SER A 414 -18.31 -32.53 26.80
CA SER A 414 -19.01 -32.40 28.09
C SER A 414 -19.79 -33.62 28.54
N ASP A 415 -20.29 -34.42 27.59
CA ASP A 415 -21.02 -35.68 27.82
C ASP A 415 -20.10 -36.88 28.13
N GLY A 416 -18.78 -36.70 28.09
CA GLY A 416 -17.78 -37.74 28.32
C GLY A 416 -17.36 -38.48 27.05
N THR A 417 -17.96 -38.20 25.89
CA THR A 417 -17.57 -38.78 24.60
C THR A 417 -16.24 -38.19 24.16
N ARG A 418 -15.37 -38.99 23.50
CA ARG A 418 -14.10 -38.51 22.95
C ARG A 418 -14.26 -38.09 21.50
N TYR A 419 -13.69 -36.94 21.14
CA TYR A 419 -13.39 -36.64 19.74
C TYR A 419 -12.41 -37.68 19.18
N PRO A 420 -12.34 -37.85 17.84
CA PRO A 420 -11.27 -38.59 17.22
C PRO A 420 -9.90 -38.07 17.67
N VAL A 421 -8.97 -38.98 17.93
CA VAL A 421 -7.60 -38.62 18.32
C VAL A 421 -6.92 -37.94 17.13
N LEU A 422 -6.45 -36.71 17.34
CA LEU A 422 -5.75 -35.95 16.30
C LEU A 422 -4.27 -36.30 16.39
N LEU A 423 -3.80 -37.18 15.51
CA LEU A 423 -2.40 -37.57 15.43
C LEU A 423 -1.67 -36.78 14.35
N LEU A 424 -0.48 -36.30 14.69
CA LEU A 424 0.51 -35.83 13.73
C LEU A 424 1.77 -36.65 13.95
N GLU A 425 2.13 -37.43 12.94
CA GLU A 425 3.40 -38.16 12.94
C GLU A 425 4.53 -37.18 12.66
N GLY A 426 5.65 -37.38 13.35
CA GLY A 426 6.90 -36.68 13.06
C GLY A 426 7.44 -37.08 11.69
N GLU A 427 8.25 -36.19 11.11
CA GLU A 427 8.93 -36.47 9.86
C GLU A 427 10.26 -37.16 10.17
N VAL A 428 10.44 -38.36 9.59
CA VAL A 428 11.72 -39.06 9.63
C VAL A 428 12.63 -38.41 8.60
N VAL A 429 13.77 -37.90 9.07
CA VAL A 429 14.75 -37.13 8.28
C VAL A 429 15.56 -38.03 7.37
#